data_AF-A0A9X4EFR6-F1
#
_entry.id   AF-A0A9X4EFR6-F1
#
_cell.length_a   1.000
_cell.length_b   1.000
_cell.length_c   1.000
_cell.angle_alpha   90.00
_cell.angle_beta   90.00
_cell.angle_gamma   90.00
#
_symmetry.space_group_name_H-M   'P 1'
#
loop_
_entity.id
_entity.type
_entity.pdbx_description
1 polymer ?
#
loop_
_entity_poly.entity_id
_entity_poly.type
_entity_poly.pdbx_seq_one_letter_code
_entity_poly.pdbx_strand_id
1 'polypeptide(L)'
;MPRKDKDNPEWTKENFSRARPPHEVLPADVMAAFPKTRGPQKAPKKVPVSIRLSPEVVAHYKALGSGWQKRIDEDLRKAAKISAE
;
A
#
# COMPACT_ATOMS: atom_id res chain seq x y z
N MET A 1 -28.63 -5.07 -30.24
CA MET A 1 -28.26 -3.94 -29.35
C MET A 1 -28.79 -4.25 -27.95
N PRO A 2 -28.03 -4.03 -26.87
CA PRO A 2 -28.51 -4.30 -25.50
C PRO A 2 -29.77 -3.45 -25.21
N ARG A 3 -30.80 -4.07 -24.63
CA ARG A 3 -32.06 -3.38 -24.26
C ARG A 3 -31.74 -2.33 -23.19
N LYS A 4 -32.21 -1.10 -23.38
CA LYS A 4 -32.17 -0.08 -22.33
C LYS A 4 -33.13 -0.52 -21.22
N ASP A 5 -32.58 -0.82 -20.05
CA ASP A 5 -33.36 -1.07 -18.85
C ASP A 5 -34.02 0.25 -18.42
N LYS A 6 -35.34 0.24 -18.21
CA LYS A 6 -36.08 1.44 -17.82
C LYS A 6 -35.71 1.89 -16.41
N ASP A 7 -35.24 0.98 -15.57
CA ASP A 7 -34.89 1.24 -14.17
C ASP A 7 -33.44 1.69 -13.98
N ASN A 8 -32.63 1.66 -15.05
CA ASN A 8 -31.23 2.10 -15.02
C ASN A 8 -30.89 3.01 -16.21
N PRO A 9 -31.34 4.29 -16.17
CA PRO A 9 -31.03 5.26 -17.22
C PRO A 9 -29.53 5.60 -17.26
N GLU A 10 -29.07 6.05 -18.44
CA GLU A 10 -27.69 6.53 -18.60
C GLU A 10 -27.41 7.73 -17.69
N TRP A 11 -26.27 7.71 -17.02
CA TRP A 11 -25.88 8.79 -16.11
C TRP A 11 -25.56 10.05 -16.90
N THR A 12 -26.26 11.14 -16.59
CA THR A 12 -26.03 12.46 -17.21
C THR A 12 -25.07 13.32 -16.38
N LYS A 13 -24.59 14.42 -16.95
CA LYS A 13 -23.74 15.40 -16.25
C LYS A 13 -24.41 15.97 -14.99
N GLU A 14 -25.73 16.07 -14.99
CA GLU A 14 -26.50 16.54 -13.84
C GLU A 14 -26.54 15.50 -12.70
N ASN A 15 -26.44 14.22 -13.01
CA ASN A 15 -26.31 13.18 -12.00
C ASN A 15 -24.97 13.33 -11.25
N PHE A 16 -23.89 13.65 -11.97
CA PHE A 16 -22.56 13.86 -11.37
C PHE A 16 -22.49 15.16 -10.57
N SER A 17 -23.17 16.23 -10.99
CA SER A 17 -23.16 17.50 -10.23
C SER A 17 -23.85 17.38 -8.87
N ARG A 18 -24.79 16.45 -8.73
CA ARG A 18 -25.51 16.15 -7.47
C ARG A 18 -24.82 15.10 -6.61
N ALA A 19 -23.74 14.48 -7.10
CA ALA A 19 -23.02 13.45 -6.36
C ALA A 19 -22.34 14.05 -5.11
N ARG A 20 -22.46 13.36 -3.97
CA ARG A 20 -21.87 13.75 -2.69
C ARG A 20 -20.92 12.65 -2.20
N PRO A 21 -19.88 12.99 -1.44
CA PRO A 21 -18.95 12.01 -0.96
C PRO A 21 -19.62 11.07 0.07
N PRO A 22 -19.23 9.79 0.14
CA PRO A 22 -19.89 8.79 0.98
C PRO A 22 -19.99 9.16 2.46
N HIS A 23 -18.99 9.86 3.00
CA HIS A 23 -18.97 10.29 4.40
C HIS A 23 -20.01 11.36 4.76
N GLU A 24 -20.62 12.03 3.77
CA GLU A 24 -21.71 13.00 4.00
C GLU A 24 -23.11 12.37 3.93
N VAL A 25 -23.23 11.18 3.31
CA VAL A 25 -24.53 10.58 2.97
C VAL A 25 -24.76 9.25 3.67
N LEU A 26 -23.70 8.49 3.93
CA LEU A 26 -23.80 7.18 4.55
C LEU A 26 -23.74 7.25 6.08
N PRO A 27 -24.56 6.47 6.78
CA PRO A 27 -24.45 6.26 8.22
C PRO A 27 -23.07 5.72 8.65
N ALA A 28 -22.67 6.03 9.89
CA ALA A 28 -21.33 5.71 10.42
C ALA A 28 -21.04 4.19 10.49
N ASP A 29 -22.06 3.38 10.77
CA ASP A 29 -22.02 1.92 10.77
C ASP A 29 -21.74 1.36 9.38
N VAL A 30 -22.34 1.93 8.33
CA VAL A 30 -22.05 1.57 6.93
C VAL A 30 -20.63 2.01 6.54
N MET A 31 -20.19 3.19 6.98
CA MET A 31 -18.83 3.68 6.76
C MET A 31 -17.76 2.79 7.42
N ALA A 32 -18.05 2.23 8.59
CA ALA A 32 -17.14 1.33 9.31
C ALA A 32 -16.96 -0.03 8.63
N ALA A 33 -17.92 -0.45 7.80
CA ALA A 33 -17.83 -1.69 7.03
C ALA A 33 -16.90 -1.59 5.81
N PHE A 34 -16.53 -0.37 5.37
CA PHE A 34 -15.57 -0.22 4.27
C PHE A 34 -14.16 -0.60 4.74
N PRO A 35 -13.40 -1.36 3.92
CA PRO A 35 -12.02 -1.68 4.24
C PRO A 35 -11.22 -0.38 4.31
N LYS A 36 -10.39 -0.24 5.36
CA LYS A 36 -9.39 0.82 5.43
C LYS A 36 -8.44 0.66 4.25
N THR A 37 -8.68 1.42 3.18
CA THR A 37 -7.80 1.44 2.03
C THR A 37 -6.45 1.96 2.49
N ARG A 38 -5.40 1.27 2.05
CA ARG A 38 -4.04 1.74 2.29
C ARG A 38 -3.96 3.15 1.70
N GLY A 39 -3.58 4.13 2.53
CA GLY A 39 -3.46 5.52 2.09
C GLY A 39 -2.54 5.64 0.86
N PRO A 40 -2.54 6.80 0.19
CA PRO A 40 -1.75 7.03 -1.01
C PRO A 40 -0.31 6.53 -0.80
N GLN A 41 0.20 5.83 -1.82
CA GLN A 41 1.50 5.15 -1.76
C GLN A 41 2.59 6.19 -1.45
N LYS A 42 3.01 6.24 -0.19
CA LYS A 42 4.16 7.04 0.22
C LYS A 42 5.38 6.59 -0.60
N ALA A 43 6.21 7.54 -1.01
CA ALA A 43 7.45 7.27 -1.74
C ALA A 43 8.21 6.10 -1.10
N PRO A 44 8.84 5.22 -1.89
CA PRO A 44 9.53 4.05 -1.36
C PRO A 44 10.62 4.50 -0.39
N LYS A 45 10.49 4.15 0.90
CA LYS A 45 11.46 4.49 1.95
C LYS A 45 12.83 3.83 1.75
N LYS A 46 12.94 2.88 0.82
CA LYS A 46 14.15 2.11 0.54
C LYS A 46 14.42 2.11 -0.96
N VAL A 47 15.67 2.30 -1.34
CA VAL A 47 16.13 2.21 -2.73
C VAL A 47 16.54 0.76 -3.00
N PRO A 48 15.98 0.08 -4.01
CA PRO A 48 16.43 -1.25 -4.40
C PRO A 48 17.82 -1.13 -5.07
N VAL A 49 18.83 -1.75 -4.46
CA VAL A 49 20.20 -1.79 -5.01
C VAL A 49 20.61 -3.25 -5.17
N SER A 50 21.21 -3.57 -6.32
CA SER A 50 21.82 -4.88 -6.56
C SER A 50 23.27 -4.84 -6.08
N ILE A 51 23.54 -5.42 -4.90
CA ILE A 51 24.89 -5.56 -4.33
C ILE A 51 25.29 -7.03 -4.29
N ARG A 52 26.59 -7.31 -4.46
CA ARG A 52 27.15 -8.65 -4.26
C ARG A 52 27.73 -8.74 -2.85
N LEU A 53 27.31 -9.75 -2.10
CA LEU A 53 27.78 -10.05 -0.76
C LEU A 53 28.48 -11.40 -0.75
N SER A 54 29.38 -11.60 0.23
CA SER A 54 30.05 -12.89 0.41
C SER A 54 29.03 -14.02 0.66
N PRO A 55 29.26 -15.24 0.14
CA PRO A 55 28.32 -16.35 0.28
C PRO A 55 27.97 -16.69 1.74
N GLU A 56 28.97 -16.61 2.64
CA GLU A 56 28.82 -16.87 4.07
C GLU A 56 27.86 -15.89 4.74
N VAL A 57 27.92 -14.61 4.36
CA VAL A 57 27.03 -13.57 4.87
C VAL A 57 25.59 -13.88 4.44
N VAL A 58 25.37 -14.18 3.16
CA VAL A 58 24.02 -14.50 2.66
C VAL A 58 23.47 -15.76 3.32
N ALA A 59 24.29 -16.78 3.50
CA ALA A 59 23.90 -18.02 4.17
C ALA A 59 23.49 -17.78 5.63
N HIS A 60 24.30 -17.02 6.37
CA HIS A 60 24.02 -16.65 7.77
C HIS A 60 22.67 -15.94 7.89
N TYR A 61 22.43 -14.88 7.10
CA TYR A 61 21.17 -14.14 7.20
C TYR A 61 19.97 -14.95 6.73
N LYS A 62 20.08 -15.72 5.64
CA LYS A 62 18.98 -16.58 5.18
C LYS A 62 18.57 -17.63 6.21
N ALA A 63 19.53 -18.15 6.99
CA ALA A 63 19.25 -19.09 8.08
C ALA A 63 18.37 -18.48 9.20
N LEU A 64 18.36 -17.15 9.35
CA LEU A 64 17.49 -16.45 10.31
C LEU A 64 16.01 -16.42 9.88
N GLY A 65 15.69 -16.93 8.69
CA GLY A 65 14.32 -17.07 8.20
C GLY A 65 13.71 -15.78 7.63
N SER A 66 12.39 -15.66 7.73
CA SER A 66 11.63 -14.52 7.18
C SER A 66 12.15 -13.20 7.74
N GLY A 67 12.37 -12.22 6.87
CA GLY A 67 12.88 -10.90 7.25
C GLY A 67 14.41 -10.77 7.30
N TRP A 68 15.15 -11.76 6.80
CA TRP A 68 16.62 -11.68 6.71
C TRP A 68 17.13 -10.42 5.97
N GLN A 69 16.41 -9.96 4.93
CA GLN A 69 16.73 -8.71 4.22
C GLN A 69 16.59 -7.46 5.10
N LYS A 70 15.66 -7.47 6.07
CA LYS A 70 15.49 -6.36 7.03
C LYS A 70 16.63 -6.38 8.05
N ARG A 71 17.02 -7.57 8.52
CA ARG A 71 18.11 -7.73 9.49
C ARG A 71 19.46 -7.30 8.92
N ILE A 72 19.77 -7.69 7.69
CA ILE A 72 21.03 -7.25 7.06
C ILE A 72 21.05 -5.73 6.81
N ASP A 73 19.93 -5.12 6.45
CA ASP A 73 19.81 -3.65 6.34
C ASP A 73 20.00 -2.96 7.70
N GLU A 74 19.46 -3.52 8.79
CA GLU A 74 19.65 -3.00 10.15
C GLU A 74 21.11 -3.07 10.59
N ASP A 75 21.80 -4.18 10.34
CA ASP A 75 23.20 -4.34 10.73
C ASP A 75 24.13 -3.48 9.86
N LEU A 76 23.83 -3.31 8.57
CA LEU A 76 24.52 -2.34 7.71
C LEU A 76 24.36 -0.90 8.22
N ARG A 77 23.16 -0.52 8.67
CA ARG A 77 22.92 0.81 9.28
C ARG A 77 23.70 1.00 10.57
N LYS A 78 23.71 -0.01 11.45
CA LYS A 78 24.51 0.03 12.69
C LYS A 78 26.01 0.15 12.40
N ALA A 79 26.53 -0.64 11.46
CA ALA A 79 27.94 -0.59 11.06
C ALA A 79 28.33 0.77 10.46
N ALA A 80 27.42 1.38 9.68
CA ALA A 80 27.59 2.72 9.14
C ALA A 80 27.31 3.85 10.15
N LYS A 81 26.95 3.53 11.40
CA LYS A 81 26.52 4.49 12.44
C LYS A 81 25.36 5.39 12.00
N ILE A 82 24.47 4.86 11.17
CA ILE A 82 23.26 5.54 10.72
C ILE A 82 22.15 5.19 11.71
N SER A 83 21.93 6.07 12.68
CA SER A 83 20.87 5.97 13.68
C SER A 83 19.49 6.02 13.01
N ALA A 84 18.57 5.16 13.46
CA ALA A 84 17.18 5.18 13.03
C ALA A 84 16.46 6.40 13.62
N GLU A 85 16.03 7.31 12.75
CA GLU A 85 14.93 8.25 13.01
C GLU A 85 13.61 7.66 12.50
#